data_AF-A0A6N4QTE3-F1
#
_entry.id   AF-A0A6N4QTE3-F1
#
_cell.length_a   1.000
_cell.length_b   1.000
_cell.length_c   1.000
_cell.angle_alpha   90.00
_cell.angle_beta   90.00
_cell.angle_gamma   90.00
#
_symmetry.space_group_name_H-M   'P 1'
#
loop_
_entity.id
_entity.type
_entity.pdbx_description
1 polymer ?
#
loop_
_entity_poly.entity_id
_entity_poly.type
_entity_poly.pdbx_seq_one_letter_code
_entity_poly.pdbx_strand_id
1 'polypeptide(L)'
;MEDTELEKRSRENVLKIGYCSLDEIEEKVKAFRVMNQNAAKKRYIITREPILDSGGRTILAKAAEIDISAAKLLRRQFKGSQMFKTFQPDEGIVIISDMTSAEGVSFTMDIVTQIMNLGGGAYEGFIDRVDSFAEFINLLKKSLFPKLIIIGYIPQSQVQSELLNFVRVKRVDNYLRAIELSHSLFKPNPYFPKIKQIEISQHDPKSWGRFVVEIIREYTRPYLLEEI
;
A
#
# COMPACT_ATOMS: atom_id res chain seq x y z
N MET A 1 -5.05 32.72 0.70
CA MET A 1 -3.85 31.87 0.62
C MET A 1 -4.04 30.98 -0.60
N GLU A 2 -3.20 31.11 -1.62
CA GLU A 2 -3.21 30.19 -2.76
C GLU A 2 -2.65 28.83 -2.29
N ASP A 3 -3.48 27.79 -2.34
CA ASP A 3 -3.03 26.40 -2.16
C ASP A 3 -1.89 26.14 -3.17
N THR A 4 -0.74 25.71 -2.68
CA THR A 4 0.39 25.33 -3.54
C THR A 4 0.00 24.17 -4.45
N GLU A 5 0.60 24.05 -5.64
CA GLU A 5 0.29 22.95 -6.58
C GLU A 5 0.49 21.55 -5.93
N LEU A 6 1.40 21.47 -4.95
CA LEU A 6 1.63 20.31 -4.10
C LEU A 6 0.44 19.99 -3.17
N GLU A 7 -0.21 20.99 -2.59
CA GLU A 7 -1.40 20.82 -1.74
C GLU A 7 -2.64 20.44 -2.55
N LYS A 8 -2.76 20.91 -3.81
CA LYS A 8 -3.83 20.49 -4.71
C LYS A 8 -3.67 19.04 -5.16
N ARG A 9 -2.46 18.64 -5.59
CA ARG A 9 -2.17 17.25 -5.98
C ARG A 9 -2.23 16.25 -4.82
N SER A 10 -2.03 16.70 -3.57
CA SER A 10 -2.19 15.83 -2.39
C SER A 10 -3.66 15.52 -2.09
N ARG A 11 -4.59 16.44 -2.40
CA ARG A 11 -6.04 16.19 -2.32
C ARG A 11 -6.51 15.17 -3.36
N GLU A 12 -5.87 15.10 -4.52
CA GLU A 12 -6.14 14.11 -5.57
C GLU A 12 -5.47 12.75 -5.27
N ASN A 13 -4.34 12.75 -4.57
CA ASN A 13 -3.60 11.53 -4.19
C ASN A 13 -3.89 11.11 -2.74
N VAL A 14 -5.09 10.59 -2.50
CA VAL A 14 -5.54 10.16 -1.16
C VAL A 14 -4.70 9.02 -0.56
N LEU A 15 -4.06 8.20 -1.38
CA LEU A 15 -3.13 7.16 -0.93
C LEU A 15 -1.73 7.72 -0.58
N LYS A 16 -1.45 8.99 -0.90
CA LYS A 16 -0.16 9.66 -0.67
C LYS A 16 1.03 8.93 -1.31
N ILE A 17 0.82 8.26 -2.44
CA ILE A 17 1.90 7.56 -3.16
C ILE A 17 2.93 8.56 -3.65
N GLY A 18 4.21 8.34 -3.32
CA GLY A 18 5.30 9.20 -3.76
C GLY A 18 5.37 10.55 -3.06
N TYR A 19 4.61 10.75 -1.98
CA TYR A 19 4.65 11.96 -1.16
C TYR A 19 4.66 11.60 0.32
N CYS A 20 5.49 12.30 1.09
CA CYS A 20 5.50 12.19 2.55
C CYS A 20 5.64 13.58 3.16
N SER A 21 4.90 13.83 4.23
CA SER A 21 5.24 14.90 5.17
C SER A 21 6.53 14.56 5.94
N LEU A 22 7.18 15.55 6.54
CA LEU A 22 8.36 15.30 7.36
C LEU A 22 8.04 14.40 8.57
N ASP A 23 6.88 14.59 9.20
CA ASP A 23 6.43 13.74 10.30
C ASP A 23 6.30 12.27 9.84
N GLU A 24 5.67 12.03 8.68
CA GLU A 24 5.58 10.69 8.09
C GLU A 24 6.95 10.12 7.71
N ILE A 25 7.88 10.94 7.20
CA ILE A 25 9.26 10.49 6.92
C ILE A 25 9.92 10.01 8.20
N GLU A 26 9.86 10.79 9.29
CA GLU A 26 10.49 10.43 10.56
C GLU A 26 9.92 9.15 11.15
N GLU A 27 8.60 8.96 11.08
CA GLU A 27 7.94 7.71 11.49
C GLU A 27 8.41 6.53 10.62
N LYS A 28 8.40 6.69 9.30
CA LYS A 28 8.76 5.64 8.36
C LYS A 28 10.22 5.21 8.51
N VAL A 29 11.18 6.14 8.63
CA VAL A 29 12.60 5.77 8.76
C VAL A 29 12.89 5.04 10.07
N LYS A 30 12.17 5.38 11.15
CA LYS A 30 12.22 4.63 12.42
C LYS A 30 11.63 3.24 12.24
N ALA A 31 10.47 3.13 11.60
CA ALA A 31 9.82 1.86 11.33
C ALA A 31 10.68 0.94 10.46
N PHE A 32 11.20 1.46 9.36
CA PHE A 32 12.05 0.72 8.43
C PHE A 32 13.33 0.23 9.09
N ARG A 33 13.91 0.98 10.03
CA ARG A 33 15.06 0.50 10.82
C ARG A 33 14.74 -0.80 11.56
N VAL A 34 13.56 -0.93 12.16
CA VAL A 34 13.14 -2.14 12.87
C VAL A 34 12.79 -3.24 11.87
N MET A 35 11.96 -2.93 10.86
CA MET A 35 11.49 -3.90 9.88
C MET A 35 12.64 -4.55 9.10
N ASN A 36 13.64 -3.74 8.71
CA ASN A 36 14.78 -4.20 7.92
C ASN A 36 15.72 -5.13 8.69
N GLN A 37 15.58 -5.30 10.02
CA GLN A 37 16.37 -6.28 10.77
C GLN A 37 16.01 -7.72 10.42
N ASN A 38 14.74 -7.96 10.09
CA ASN A 38 14.20 -9.31 9.86
C ASN A 38 13.55 -9.47 8.47
N ALA A 39 13.51 -8.42 7.65
CA ALA A 39 12.87 -8.45 6.35
C ALA A 39 13.77 -9.05 5.26
N ALA A 40 13.17 -9.86 4.38
CA ALA A 40 13.86 -10.35 3.18
C ALA A 40 14.14 -9.25 2.15
N LYS A 41 13.37 -8.16 2.18
CA LYS A 41 13.52 -6.98 1.31
C LYS A 41 13.65 -5.71 2.15
N LYS A 42 14.68 -4.90 1.86
CA LYS A 42 14.92 -3.61 2.52
C LYS A 42 13.87 -2.58 2.07
N ARG A 43 13.19 -1.96 3.04
CA ARG A 43 12.38 -0.75 2.86
C ARG A 43 13.23 0.49 3.03
N TYR A 44 13.04 1.47 2.17
CA TYR A 44 13.78 2.73 2.19
C TYR A 44 12.98 3.83 1.50
N ILE A 45 13.34 5.08 1.76
CA ILE A 45 12.76 6.27 1.13
C ILE A 45 13.88 6.98 0.39
N ILE A 46 13.65 7.40 -0.85
CA ILE A 46 14.57 8.29 -1.57
C ILE A 46 13.89 9.60 -1.95
N THR A 47 14.66 10.68 -2.05
CA THR A 47 14.21 11.95 -2.59
C THR A 47 13.97 11.84 -4.11
N ARG A 48 12.87 12.39 -4.62
CA ARG A 48 12.64 12.47 -6.09
C ARG A 48 13.22 13.74 -6.71
N GLU A 49 13.42 14.77 -5.91
CA GLU A 49 13.97 16.06 -6.28
C GLU A 49 14.97 16.53 -5.20
N PRO A 50 15.93 17.41 -5.52
CA PRO A 50 16.82 17.96 -4.51
C PRO A 50 16.02 18.78 -3.49
N ILE A 51 16.37 18.65 -2.21
CA ILE A 51 15.75 19.43 -1.13
C ILE A 51 16.71 20.55 -0.75
N LEU A 52 16.22 21.80 -0.82
CA LEU A 52 17.01 23.01 -0.61
C LEU A 52 16.61 23.72 0.69
N ASP A 53 17.57 24.35 1.37
CA ASP A 53 17.28 25.27 2.48
C ASP A 53 16.66 26.60 1.98
N SER A 54 16.29 27.49 2.90
CA SER A 54 15.77 28.82 2.56
C SER A 54 16.76 29.71 1.81
N GLY A 55 18.05 29.38 1.86
CA GLY A 55 19.13 30.04 1.11
C GLY A 55 19.44 29.38 -0.23
N GLY A 56 18.67 28.38 -0.66
CA GLY A 56 18.87 27.66 -1.92
C GLY A 56 20.02 26.63 -1.90
N ARG A 57 20.59 26.32 -0.73
CA ARG A 57 21.64 25.31 -0.60
C ARG A 57 21.03 23.92 -0.50
N THR A 58 21.61 22.96 -1.22
CA THR A 58 21.16 21.57 -1.20
C THR A 58 21.41 20.93 0.17
N ILE A 59 20.33 20.53 0.84
CA ILE A 59 20.34 19.72 2.06
C ILE A 59 20.47 18.24 1.69
N LEU A 60 19.64 17.78 0.76
CA LEU A 60 19.68 16.42 0.21
C LEU A 60 19.66 16.47 -1.31
N ALA A 61 20.56 15.73 -1.94
CA ALA A 61 20.57 15.57 -3.39
C ALA A 61 19.34 14.78 -3.87
N LYS A 62 19.05 14.84 -5.17
CA LYS A 62 18.08 13.95 -5.82
C LYS A 62 18.55 12.49 -5.70
N ALA A 63 17.60 11.57 -5.51
CA ALA A 63 17.84 10.14 -5.33
C ALA A 63 18.68 9.78 -4.08
N ALA A 64 18.79 10.69 -3.12
CA ALA A 64 19.42 10.40 -1.84
C ALA A 64 18.46 9.59 -0.96
N GLU A 65 18.96 8.52 -0.34
CA GLU A 65 18.22 7.80 0.70
C GLU A 65 18.00 8.71 1.91
N ILE A 66 16.76 8.75 2.41
CA ILE A 66 16.40 9.47 3.62
C ILE A 66 16.42 8.46 4.77
N ASP A 67 17.52 8.47 5.52
CA ASP A 67 17.66 7.71 6.77
C ASP A 67 17.33 8.58 8.00
N ILE A 68 17.55 8.05 9.20
CA ILE A 68 17.31 8.79 10.45
C ILE A 68 18.14 10.07 10.55
N SER A 69 19.38 10.06 10.05
CA SER A 69 20.27 11.22 10.09
C SER A 69 19.82 12.30 9.12
N ALA A 70 19.44 11.91 7.90
CA ALA A 70 18.85 12.79 6.90
C ALA A 70 17.53 13.40 7.39
N ALA A 71 16.64 12.61 7.99
CA ALA A 71 15.39 13.11 8.55
C ALA A 71 15.62 14.16 9.66
N LYS A 72 16.58 13.92 10.57
CA LYS A 72 16.98 14.91 11.59
C LYS A 72 17.54 16.19 10.98
N LEU A 73 18.28 16.11 9.87
CA LEU A 73 18.79 17.27 9.16
C LEU A 73 17.65 18.09 8.57
N LEU A 74 16.68 17.44 7.92
CA LEU A 74 15.47 18.07 7.39
C LEU A 74 14.67 18.78 8.51
N ARG A 75 14.53 18.14 9.69
CA ARG A 75 13.81 18.72 10.84
C ARG A 75 14.37 20.04 11.37
N ARG A 76 15.67 20.29 11.16
CA ARG A 76 16.28 21.57 11.54
C ARG A 76 15.82 22.72 10.64
N GLN A 77 15.33 22.42 9.44
CA GLN A 77 15.03 23.38 8.39
C GLN A 77 13.53 23.48 8.08
N PHE A 78 12.76 22.42 8.33
CA PHE A 78 11.36 22.32 7.93
C PHE A 78 10.42 21.95 9.07
N LYS A 79 9.16 22.38 8.95
CA LYS A 79 8.07 21.96 9.83
C LYS A 79 7.64 20.52 9.52
N GLY A 80 6.99 19.88 10.49
CA GLY A 80 6.48 18.52 10.37
C GLY A 80 5.53 18.30 9.20
N SER A 81 4.67 19.28 8.95
CA SER A 81 3.71 19.27 7.86
C SER A 81 4.31 19.53 6.47
N GLN A 82 5.62 19.81 6.37
CA GLN A 82 6.26 20.04 5.07
C GLN A 82 6.20 18.79 4.22
N MET A 83 5.64 18.90 3.02
CA MET A 83 5.54 17.81 2.05
C MET A 83 6.80 17.70 1.19
N PHE A 84 7.23 16.46 0.93
CA PHE A 84 8.35 16.12 0.05
C PHE A 84 7.91 15.10 -1.00
N LYS A 85 8.43 15.24 -2.23
CA LYS A 85 8.34 14.19 -3.25
C LYS A 85 9.35 13.10 -2.94
N THR A 86 8.84 11.91 -2.69
CA THR A 86 9.63 10.74 -2.30
C THR A 86 9.35 9.57 -3.23
N PHE A 87 10.22 8.58 -3.21
CA PHE A 87 9.94 7.26 -3.77
C PHE A 87 10.18 6.21 -2.69
N GLN A 88 9.28 5.24 -2.62
CA GLN A 88 9.41 4.06 -1.77
C GLN A 88 9.11 2.83 -2.64
N PRO A 89 9.90 1.75 -2.50
CA PRO A 89 9.70 0.56 -3.32
C PRO A 89 8.46 -0.24 -2.93
N ASP A 90 7.89 -0.02 -1.73
CA ASP A 90 6.79 -0.80 -1.18
C ASP A 90 5.41 -0.11 -1.30
N GLU A 91 5.20 0.79 -2.27
CA GLU A 91 3.94 1.54 -2.45
C GLU A 91 2.88 0.80 -3.29
N GLY A 92 3.14 -0.45 -3.69
CA GLY A 92 2.20 -1.21 -4.52
C GLY A 92 0.97 -1.71 -3.75
N ILE A 93 -0.10 -1.98 -4.49
CA ILE A 93 -1.25 -2.77 -4.05
C ILE A 93 -1.26 -4.03 -4.91
N VAL A 94 -1.36 -5.20 -4.27
CA VAL A 94 -1.54 -6.47 -4.99
C VAL A 94 -2.94 -7.01 -4.75
N ILE A 95 -3.63 -7.38 -5.82
CA ILE A 95 -4.92 -8.08 -5.77
C ILE A 95 -4.65 -9.56 -6.03
N ILE A 96 -4.97 -10.39 -5.04
CA ILE A 96 -4.91 -11.85 -5.15
C ILE A 96 -6.31 -12.35 -5.45
N SER A 97 -6.53 -12.75 -6.69
CA SER A 97 -7.85 -13.19 -7.15
C SER A 97 -7.69 -14.02 -8.40
N ASP A 98 -8.37 -15.16 -8.47
CA ASP A 98 -8.33 -16.06 -9.62
C ASP A 98 -8.85 -15.35 -10.89
N MET A 99 -8.05 -15.36 -11.94
CA MET A 99 -8.38 -14.77 -13.24
C MET A 99 -8.79 -15.82 -14.28
N THR A 100 -9.02 -17.07 -13.86
CA THR A 100 -9.42 -18.16 -14.76
C THR A 100 -10.93 -18.38 -14.79
N SER A 101 -11.61 -18.17 -13.66
CA SER A 101 -13.07 -18.24 -13.56
C SER A 101 -13.75 -16.93 -13.98
N ALA A 102 -14.98 -17.01 -14.50
CA ALA A 102 -15.76 -15.84 -14.87
C ALA A 102 -16.07 -14.94 -13.66
N GLU A 103 -16.39 -15.57 -12.52
CA GLU A 103 -16.65 -14.90 -11.25
C GLU A 103 -15.40 -14.16 -10.75
N GLY A 104 -14.24 -14.82 -10.81
CA GLY A 104 -12.97 -14.24 -10.38
C GLY A 104 -12.52 -13.08 -11.26
N VAL A 105 -12.64 -13.21 -12.59
CA VAL A 105 -12.35 -12.11 -13.53
C VAL A 105 -13.27 -10.92 -13.26
N SER A 106 -14.59 -11.15 -13.19
CA SER A 106 -15.56 -10.07 -12.96
C SER A 106 -15.25 -9.33 -11.66
N PHE A 107 -15.06 -10.05 -10.56
CA PHE A 107 -14.82 -9.43 -9.27
C PHE A 107 -13.50 -8.65 -9.23
N THR A 108 -12.45 -9.20 -9.83
CA THR A 108 -11.14 -8.53 -9.91
C THR A 108 -11.23 -7.23 -10.67
N MET A 109 -11.94 -7.19 -11.80
CA MET A 109 -12.11 -5.97 -12.58
C MET A 109 -12.91 -4.90 -11.84
N ASP A 110 -13.92 -5.30 -11.07
CA ASP A 110 -14.66 -4.35 -10.22
C ASP A 110 -13.74 -3.75 -9.15
N ILE A 111 -12.94 -4.57 -8.47
CA ILE A 111 -11.96 -4.13 -7.46
C ILE A 111 -10.98 -3.13 -8.07
N VAL A 112 -10.38 -3.48 -9.21
CA VAL A 112 -9.42 -2.62 -9.94
C VAL A 112 -10.08 -1.29 -10.28
N THR A 113 -11.29 -1.32 -10.83
CA THR A 113 -12.03 -0.12 -11.21
C THR A 113 -12.26 0.80 -10.03
N GLN A 114 -12.64 0.28 -8.86
CA GLN A 114 -12.83 1.09 -7.66
C GLN A 114 -11.52 1.75 -7.18
N ILE A 115 -10.40 1.03 -7.24
CA ILE A 115 -9.09 1.59 -6.84
C ILE A 115 -8.59 2.60 -7.88
N MET A 116 -8.80 2.36 -9.18
CA MET A 116 -8.46 3.32 -10.23
C MET A 116 -9.25 4.61 -10.09
N ASN A 117 -10.56 4.52 -9.82
CA ASN A 117 -11.42 5.68 -9.60
C ASN A 117 -10.99 6.52 -8.39
N LEU A 118 -10.37 5.90 -7.38
CA LEU A 118 -9.83 6.60 -6.21
C LEU A 118 -8.77 7.65 -6.57
N GLY A 119 -7.92 7.34 -7.55
CA GLY A 119 -6.81 8.19 -7.98
C GLY A 119 -7.01 8.82 -9.35
N GLY A 120 -8.22 8.80 -9.90
CA GLY A 120 -8.48 9.28 -11.26
C GLY A 120 -7.64 8.57 -12.34
N GLY A 121 -7.33 7.28 -12.14
CA GLY A 121 -6.48 6.47 -13.00
C GLY A 121 -4.97 6.49 -12.65
N ALA A 122 -4.51 7.43 -11.81
CA ALA A 122 -3.08 7.57 -11.48
C ALA A 122 -2.49 6.36 -10.72
N TYR A 123 -3.34 5.50 -10.15
CA TYR A 123 -2.93 4.32 -9.38
C TYR A 123 -2.74 3.06 -10.22
N GLU A 124 -3.07 3.08 -11.52
CA GLU A 124 -2.94 1.89 -12.38
C GLU A 124 -1.53 1.27 -12.33
N GLY A 125 -0.49 2.10 -12.41
CA GLY A 125 0.91 1.65 -12.35
C GLY A 125 1.38 1.11 -10.99
N PHE A 126 0.51 1.11 -9.97
CA PHE A 126 0.78 0.60 -8.63
C PHE A 126 -0.09 -0.60 -8.26
N ILE A 127 -0.95 -1.07 -9.17
CA ILE A 127 -1.86 -2.20 -8.95
C ILE A 127 -1.34 -3.40 -9.72
N ASP A 128 -0.94 -4.42 -8.98
CA ASP A 128 -0.63 -5.73 -9.54
C ASP A 128 -1.80 -6.70 -9.31
N ARG A 129 -2.04 -7.58 -10.27
CA ARG A 129 -3.02 -8.68 -10.16
C ARG A 129 -2.25 -10.00 -10.22
N VAL A 130 -2.57 -10.90 -9.31
CA VAL A 130 -1.92 -12.20 -9.21
C VAL A 130 -2.97 -13.26 -8.92
N ASP A 131 -2.90 -14.39 -9.60
CA ASP A 131 -3.97 -15.40 -9.56
C ASP A 131 -4.02 -16.17 -8.24
N SER A 132 -2.89 -16.24 -7.53
CA SER A 132 -2.76 -17.00 -6.28
C SER A 132 -1.65 -16.48 -5.36
N PHE A 133 -1.74 -16.79 -4.07
CA PHE A 133 -0.65 -16.67 -3.12
C PHE A 133 0.56 -17.51 -3.50
N ALA A 134 0.36 -18.68 -4.11
CA ALA A 134 1.45 -19.52 -4.60
C ALA A 134 2.36 -18.75 -5.58
N GLU A 135 1.76 -18.08 -6.56
CA GLU A 135 2.46 -17.23 -7.51
C GLU A 135 3.02 -15.97 -6.84
N PHE A 136 2.21 -15.32 -6.00
CA PHE A 136 2.62 -14.10 -5.32
C PHE A 136 3.88 -14.28 -4.47
N ILE A 137 4.07 -15.42 -3.78
CA ILE A 137 5.31 -15.69 -3.03
C ILE A 137 6.55 -15.57 -3.93
N ASN A 138 6.47 -16.07 -5.16
CA ASN A 138 7.58 -16.04 -6.11
C ASN A 138 7.86 -14.62 -6.60
N LEU A 139 6.81 -13.86 -6.88
CA LEU A 139 6.91 -12.45 -7.27
C LEU A 139 7.43 -11.58 -6.12
N LEU A 140 6.93 -11.80 -4.91
CA LEU A 140 7.33 -11.10 -3.68
C LEU A 140 8.82 -11.28 -3.39
N LYS A 141 9.40 -12.45 -3.69
CA LYS A 141 10.84 -12.69 -3.53
C LYS A 141 11.69 -12.03 -4.61
N LYS A 142 11.13 -11.80 -5.80
CA LYS A 142 11.85 -11.24 -6.96
C LYS A 142 11.60 -9.74 -7.07
N SER A 143 10.53 -9.34 -7.74
CA SER A 143 10.29 -7.96 -8.19
C SER A 143 9.20 -7.25 -7.39
N LEU A 144 8.15 -7.96 -6.97
CA LEU A 144 6.96 -7.34 -6.40
C LEU A 144 7.18 -7.00 -4.93
N PHE A 145 6.77 -5.81 -4.51
CA PHE A 145 6.88 -5.37 -3.12
C PHE A 145 5.68 -4.47 -2.80
N PRO A 146 4.54 -5.04 -2.40
CA PRO A 146 3.35 -4.25 -2.15
C PRO A 146 3.29 -3.82 -0.69
N LYS A 147 2.54 -2.74 -0.41
CA LYS A 147 2.14 -2.36 0.94
C LYS A 147 0.94 -3.16 1.42
N LEU A 148 0.00 -3.40 0.51
CA LEU A 148 -1.34 -3.89 0.78
C LEU A 148 -1.69 -5.03 -0.17
N ILE A 149 -2.22 -6.10 0.41
CA ILE A 149 -2.84 -7.23 -0.28
C ILE A 149 -4.36 -7.08 -0.20
N ILE A 150 -5.03 -7.25 -1.32
CA ILE A 150 -6.49 -7.35 -1.41
C ILE A 150 -6.83 -8.76 -1.87
N ILE A 151 -7.54 -9.51 -1.04
CA ILE A 151 -7.93 -10.89 -1.34
C ILE A 151 -9.33 -10.88 -1.94
N GLY A 152 -9.39 -11.13 -3.25
CA GLY A 152 -10.61 -11.25 -4.03
C GLY A 152 -11.14 -12.68 -4.04
N TYR A 153 -11.48 -13.18 -5.22
CA TYR A 153 -12.04 -14.51 -5.39
C TYR A 153 -10.95 -15.59 -5.44
N ILE A 154 -11.14 -16.68 -4.72
CA ILE A 154 -10.31 -17.89 -4.79
C ILE A 154 -11.30 -19.06 -4.93
N PRO A 155 -11.09 -19.98 -5.89
CA PRO A 155 -11.94 -21.16 -6.03
C PRO A 155 -11.92 -22.00 -4.76
N GLN A 156 -13.09 -22.52 -4.36
CA GLN A 156 -13.23 -23.29 -3.11
C GLN A 156 -12.27 -24.48 -3.01
N SER A 157 -11.99 -25.14 -4.14
CA SER A 157 -11.03 -26.25 -4.22
C SER A 157 -9.59 -25.86 -3.87
N GLN A 158 -9.23 -24.58 -3.96
CA GLN A 158 -7.88 -24.05 -3.71
C GLN A 158 -7.75 -23.34 -2.36
N VAL A 159 -8.85 -23.01 -1.67
CA VAL A 159 -8.82 -22.21 -0.43
C VAL A 159 -7.86 -22.80 0.62
N GLN A 160 -7.86 -24.11 0.83
CA GLN A 160 -6.99 -24.76 1.81
C GLN A 160 -5.50 -24.63 1.47
N SER A 161 -5.11 -24.82 0.20
CA SER A 161 -3.73 -24.61 -0.22
C SER A 161 -3.33 -23.14 -0.13
N GLU A 162 -4.24 -22.23 -0.45
CA GLU A 162 -4.00 -20.79 -0.44
C GLU A 162 -3.89 -20.22 0.98
N LEU A 163 -4.59 -20.79 1.96
CA LEU A 163 -4.39 -20.51 3.39
C LEU A 163 -2.95 -20.83 3.82
N LEU A 164 -2.41 -21.98 3.40
CA LEU A 164 -1.02 -22.36 3.71
C LEU A 164 -0.02 -21.43 3.02
N ASN A 165 -0.30 -21.04 1.78
CA ASN A 165 0.56 -20.11 1.03
C ASN A 165 0.53 -18.71 1.64
N PHE A 166 -0.61 -18.22 2.11
CA PHE A 166 -0.69 -16.94 2.82
C PHE A 166 0.16 -16.92 4.09
N VAL A 167 0.19 -18.03 4.86
CA VAL A 167 1.10 -18.15 6.02
C VAL A 167 2.57 -18.04 5.58
N ARG A 168 2.93 -18.61 4.43
CA ARG A 168 4.30 -18.50 3.87
C ARG A 168 4.62 -17.06 3.43
N VAL A 169 3.68 -16.36 2.80
CA VAL A 169 3.81 -14.93 2.49
C VAL A 169 4.15 -14.13 3.74
N LYS A 170 3.38 -14.33 4.82
CA LYS A 170 3.59 -13.63 6.10
C LYS A 170 4.92 -13.97 6.78
N ARG A 171 5.52 -15.12 6.48
CA ARG A 171 6.89 -15.45 6.94
C ARG A 171 7.97 -14.76 6.13
N VAL A 172 7.74 -14.50 4.84
CA VAL A 172 8.65 -13.74 3.98
C VAL A 172 8.59 -12.26 4.33
N ASP A 173 7.38 -11.75 4.55
CA ASP A 173 7.16 -10.38 4.98
C ASP A 173 5.92 -10.30 5.89
N ASN A 174 6.18 -10.15 7.19
CA ASN A 174 5.17 -10.06 8.23
C ASN A 174 4.50 -8.68 8.33
N TYR A 175 5.03 -7.68 7.62
CA TYR A 175 4.52 -6.30 7.65
C TYR A 175 3.53 -6.00 6.53
N LEU A 176 3.37 -6.91 5.56
CA LEU A 176 2.34 -6.82 4.53
C LEU A 176 0.96 -6.70 5.16
N ARG A 177 0.18 -5.72 4.75
CA ARG A 177 -1.23 -5.61 5.17
C ARG A 177 -2.10 -6.46 4.25
N ALA A 178 -3.21 -6.93 4.78
CA ALA A 178 -4.17 -7.68 4.00
C ALA A 178 -5.59 -7.26 4.37
N ILE A 179 -6.42 -7.11 3.35
CA ILE A 179 -7.87 -7.05 3.46
C ILE A 179 -8.46 -8.17 2.62
N GLU A 180 -9.55 -8.74 3.09
CA GLU A 180 -10.31 -9.74 2.35
C GLU A 180 -11.68 -9.18 1.99
N LEU A 181 -12.05 -9.35 0.71
CA LEU A 181 -13.38 -8.99 0.25
C LEU A 181 -14.25 -10.24 0.18
N SER A 182 -15.45 -10.17 0.74
CA SER A 182 -16.54 -11.11 0.43
C SER A 182 -17.45 -10.50 -0.63
N HIS A 183 -18.10 -11.34 -1.41
CA HIS A 183 -19.09 -10.95 -2.41
C HIS A 183 -20.36 -11.77 -2.24
N SER A 184 -21.48 -11.08 -2.03
CA SER A 184 -22.81 -11.68 -1.75
C SER A 184 -23.20 -12.87 -2.65
N LEU A 185 -22.83 -12.87 -3.94
CA LEU A 185 -23.19 -13.94 -4.88
C LEU A 185 -22.21 -15.13 -4.92
N PHE A 186 -20.93 -14.89 -5.18
CA PHE A 186 -19.96 -15.95 -5.52
C PHE A 186 -18.86 -16.13 -4.47
N LYS A 187 -18.75 -15.24 -3.48
CA LYS A 187 -17.85 -15.38 -2.31
C LYS A 187 -18.57 -14.93 -1.03
N PRO A 188 -19.64 -15.62 -0.61
CA PRO A 188 -20.45 -15.15 0.52
C PRO A 188 -19.70 -15.23 1.85
N ASN A 189 -18.78 -16.19 1.98
CA ASN A 189 -17.99 -16.40 3.18
C ASN A 189 -16.52 -15.99 2.97
N PRO A 190 -15.92 -15.28 3.93
CA PRO A 190 -14.49 -15.03 3.92
C PRO A 190 -13.70 -16.33 4.13
N TYR A 191 -12.51 -16.40 3.54
CA TYR A 191 -11.64 -17.57 3.58
C TYR A 191 -10.60 -17.49 4.69
N PHE A 192 -10.13 -16.28 5.01
CA PHE A 192 -8.96 -16.09 5.86
C PHE A 192 -9.35 -15.59 7.26
N PRO A 193 -9.04 -16.35 8.32
CA PRO A 193 -9.32 -15.91 9.68
C PRO A 193 -8.39 -14.75 10.07
N LYS A 194 -8.88 -13.84 10.92
CA LYS A 194 -8.14 -12.70 11.48
C LYS A 194 -7.63 -11.68 10.45
N ILE A 195 -8.10 -11.77 9.20
CA ILE A 195 -7.94 -10.70 8.22
C ILE A 195 -9.15 -9.77 8.31
N LYS A 196 -8.93 -8.47 8.10
CA LYS A 196 -10.01 -7.51 8.00
C LYS A 196 -10.89 -7.84 6.80
N GLN A 197 -12.18 -8.00 7.05
CA GLN A 197 -13.16 -8.40 6.04
C GLN A 197 -14.03 -7.21 5.64
N ILE A 198 -14.31 -7.10 4.34
CA ILE A 198 -15.20 -6.09 3.78
C ILE A 198 -16.19 -6.81 2.88
N GLU A 199 -17.47 -6.64 3.16
CA GLU A 199 -18.53 -7.23 2.35
C GLU A 199 -18.89 -6.31 1.18
N ILE A 200 -18.91 -6.90 -0.01
CA ILE A 200 -19.44 -6.33 -1.25
C ILE A 200 -20.80 -6.98 -1.55
N SER A 201 -21.84 -6.16 -1.59
CA SER A 201 -23.21 -6.63 -1.78
C SER A 201 -23.89 -5.94 -2.94
N GLN A 202 -24.50 -6.72 -3.84
CA GLN A 202 -25.30 -6.14 -4.93
C GLN A 202 -26.57 -5.44 -4.44
N HIS A 203 -27.03 -5.80 -3.24
CA HIS A 203 -28.20 -5.18 -2.60
C HIS A 203 -27.84 -3.91 -1.82
N ASP A 204 -26.55 -3.63 -1.62
CA ASP A 204 -26.07 -2.42 -0.97
C ASP A 204 -24.99 -1.73 -1.81
N PRO A 205 -25.36 -0.83 -2.75
CA PRO A 205 -24.41 -0.10 -3.58
C PRO A 205 -23.37 0.71 -2.79
N LYS A 206 -23.65 1.04 -1.51
CA LYS A 206 -22.69 1.76 -0.65
C LYS A 206 -21.56 0.86 -0.17
N SER A 207 -21.62 -0.46 -0.37
CA SER A 207 -20.56 -1.40 0.00
C SER A 207 -19.23 -1.05 -0.66
N TRP A 208 -19.24 -0.59 -1.92
CA TRP A 208 -18.05 -0.13 -2.61
C TRP A 208 -17.46 1.15 -2.02
N GLY A 209 -18.32 2.08 -1.57
CA GLY A 209 -17.87 3.27 -0.84
C GLY A 209 -17.17 2.91 0.47
N ARG A 210 -17.70 1.92 1.21
CA ARG A 210 -17.04 1.40 2.41
C ARG A 210 -15.69 0.74 2.08
N PHE A 211 -15.64 -0.04 1.01
CA PHE A 211 -14.38 -0.63 0.52
C PHE A 211 -13.31 0.43 0.25
N VAL A 212 -13.66 1.50 -0.46
CA VAL A 212 -12.73 2.60 -0.76
C VAL A 212 -12.20 3.28 0.52
N VAL A 213 -13.08 3.58 1.47
CA VAL A 213 -12.67 4.17 2.75
C VAL A 213 -11.68 3.26 3.50
N GLU A 214 -11.93 1.95 3.49
CA GLU A 214 -11.06 1.00 4.16
C GLU A 214 -9.74 0.76 3.44
N ILE A 215 -9.70 0.83 2.10
CA ILE A 215 -8.46 0.86 1.32
C ILE A 215 -7.60 2.04 1.77
N ILE A 216 -8.15 3.26 1.79
CA ILE A 216 -7.43 4.45 2.21
C ILE A 216 -6.88 4.24 3.61
N ARG A 217 -7.75 3.85 4.56
CA ARG A 217 -7.39 3.67 5.97
C ARG A 217 -6.28 2.66 6.18
N GLU A 218 -6.37 1.48 5.57
CA GLU A 218 -5.36 0.44 5.72
C GLU A 218 -4.08 0.77 4.95
N TYR A 219 -4.16 1.45 3.81
CA TYR A 219 -2.98 1.84 3.05
C TYR A 219 -2.19 2.97 3.73
N THR A 220 -2.86 3.98 4.28
CA THR A 220 -2.20 5.15 4.87
C THR A 220 -1.85 4.97 6.35
N ARG A 221 -2.22 3.86 6.98
CA ARG A 221 -1.89 3.59 8.39
C ARG A 221 -0.36 3.60 8.63
N PRO A 222 0.15 4.12 9.76
CA PRO A 222 1.58 4.08 10.10
C PRO A 222 2.14 2.65 10.17
N TYR A 223 3.41 2.49 9.79
CA TYR A 223 4.07 1.18 9.63
C TYR A 223 4.22 0.40 10.94
N LEU A 224 4.60 1.09 12.01
CA LEU A 224 4.57 0.55 13.36
C LEU A 224 3.48 1.27 14.14
N LEU A 225 2.68 0.51 14.89
CA LEU A 225 2.03 1.07 16.07
C LEU A 225 3.10 0.98 17.15
N GLU A 226 3.45 2.08 17.79
CA GLU A 226 3.90 1.95 19.17
C GLU A 226 2.76 1.21 19.89
N GLU A 227 3.03 0.03 20.44
CA GLU A 227 2.15 -0.48 21.49
C GLU A 227 2.21 0.57 22.59
N ILE A 228 1.22 1.46 22.62
CA ILE A 228 0.93 2.35 23.75
C ILE A 228 0.17 1.52 24.78
#